data_AF-A0A9D6VAF8-F1
#
_entry.id   AF-A0A9D6VAF8-F1
#
_cell.length_a   1.000
_cell.length_b   1.000
_cell.length_c   1.000
_cell.angle_alpha   90.00
_cell.angle_beta   90.00
_cell.angle_gamma   90.00
#
_symmetry.space_group_name_H-M   'P 1'
#
loop_
_entity.id
_entity.type
_entity.pdbx_description
1 polymer ?
#
loop_
_entity_poly.entity_id
_entity_poly.type
_entity_poly.pdbx_seq_one_letter_code
_entity_poly.pdbx_strand_id
1 'polypeptide(L)'
;MAWNSPNNNPPNSTNQTLYINSFGNIGIGTTTPSQKLSVDGTFSVSATSTFQGNVGIMTTNPSAALEVVGKIKATNTFGTWVGNTASSYDGNRGGYDAADALCASNYAGSHVCSSAEFTFGKPTNSIWYNTYVSAYGPPSSPAWISDCYGWRRNDSSIEGTYWDGGLQSPWPQSCNGALPFACCRNN
;
A
#
# COMPACT_ATOMS: atom_id res chain seq x y z
N MET A 1 -13.10 15.54 40.19
CA MET A 1 -12.00 16.54 40.24
C MET A 1 -12.13 17.39 39.00
N ALA A 2 -12.62 18.62 39.14
CA ALA A 2 -12.62 19.61 38.06
C ALA A 2 -11.33 20.42 38.19
N TRP A 3 -10.59 20.61 37.09
CA TRP A 3 -9.44 21.49 37.09
C TRP A 3 -9.94 22.94 37.25
N ASN A 4 -9.66 23.54 38.41
CA ASN A 4 -9.91 24.96 38.66
C ASN A 4 -8.60 25.69 38.35
N SER A 5 -8.55 26.42 37.24
CA SER A 5 -7.38 27.24 36.90
C SER A 5 -7.28 28.41 37.90
N PRO A 6 -6.13 28.64 38.56
CA PRO A 6 -5.97 29.65 39.60
C PRO A 6 -5.85 31.10 39.07
N ASN A 7 -6.37 31.39 37.88
CA ASN A 7 -6.40 32.72 37.30
C ASN A 7 -7.78 33.03 36.72
N ASN A 8 -8.48 33.92 37.41
CA ASN A 8 -9.81 34.47 37.07
C ASN A 8 -9.79 35.35 35.81
N ASN A 9 -9.25 34.85 34.71
CA ASN A 9 -9.54 35.40 33.39
C ASN A 9 -10.34 34.36 32.64
N PRO A 10 -11.69 34.33 32.75
CA PRO A 10 -12.47 33.50 31.85
C PRO A 10 -12.16 34.03 30.45
N PRO A 11 -11.52 33.26 29.55
CA PRO A 11 -11.53 33.66 28.17
C PRO A 11 -13.00 33.60 27.79
N ASN A 12 -13.60 34.78 27.65
CA ASN A 12 -14.74 34.96 26.78
C ASN A 12 -14.28 34.60 25.36
N SER A 13 -14.19 33.31 25.08
CA SER A 13 -14.08 32.78 23.73
C SER A 13 -14.92 31.51 23.71
N THR A 14 -15.77 31.41 22.71
CA THR A 14 -16.67 30.29 22.41
C THR A 14 -15.93 28.99 22.06
N ASN A 15 -14.61 28.91 22.30
CA ASN A 15 -13.73 27.80 21.96
C ASN A 15 -13.12 27.22 23.23
N GLN A 16 -13.88 26.39 23.94
CA GLN A 16 -13.34 25.61 25.06
C GLN A 16 -12.25 24.67 24.52
N THR A 17 -11.00 24.92 24.90
CA THR A 17 -9.84 24.12 24.45
C THR A 17 -9.91 22.68 24.96
N LEU A 18 -10.49 22.46 26.13
CA LEU A 18 -10.71 21.14 26.75
C LEU A 18 -12.08 21.13 27.45
N TYR A 19 -12.90 20.12 27.15
CA TYR A 19 -14.24 19.92 27.71
C TYR A 19 -14.38 18.49 28.23
N ILE A 20 -15.03 18.29 29.38
CA ILE A 20 -15.34 16.95 29.91
C ILE A 20 -16.82 16.92 30.27
N ASN A 21 -17.60 16.03 29.65
CA ASN A 21 -19.03 15.92 29.92
C ASN A 21 -19.35 15.06 31.16
N SER A 22 -20.63 14.99 31.54
CA SER A 22 -21.10 14.18 32.68
C SER A 22 -20.88 12.67 32.51
N PHE A 23 -20.62 12.18 31.30
CA PHE A 23 -20.31 10.77 30.99
C PHE A 23 -18.79 10.49 31.01
N GLY A 24 -17.97 11.49 31.33
CA GLY A 24 -16.51 11.39 31.35
C GLY A 24 -15.87 11.38 29.96
N ASN A 25 -16.58 11.81 28.92
CA ASN A 25 -16.01 11.96 27.58
C ASN A 25 -15.24 13.28 27.50
N ILE A 26 -14.05 13.23 26.90
CA ILE A 26 -13.16 14.37 26.72
C ILE A 26 -13.33 14.93 25.31
N GLY A 27 -13.63 16.22 25.20
CA GLY A 27 -13.63 17.00 23.96
C GLY A 27 -12.44 17.97 23.91
N ILE A 28 -11.72 18.02 22.80
CA ILE A 28 -10.73 19.06 22.50
C ILE A 28 -11.23 19.81 21.27
N GLY A 29 -11.53 21.10 21.43
CA GLY A 29 -12.16 21.90 20.37
C GLY A 29 -13.66 21.63 20.15
N THR A 30 -14.29 20.77 20.97
CA THR A 30 -15.72 20.45 20.88
C THR A 30 -16.37 20.32 22.26
N THR A 31 -17.62 20.76 22.38
CA THR A 31 -18.46 20.59 23.60
C THR A 31 -19.45 19.42 23.49
N THR A 32 -19.44 18.71 22.36
CA THR A 32 -20.35 17.58 22.09
C THR A 32 -19.54 16.33 21.70
N PRO A 33 -18.68 15.79 22.58
CA PRO A 33 -17.88 14.61 22.27
C PRO A 33 -18.75 13.36 22.10
N SER A 34 -18.67 12.74 20.92
CA SER A 34 -19.42 11.52 20.57
C SER A 34 -18.71 10.23 20.98
N GLN A 35 -17.44 10.32 21.38
CA GLN A 35 -16.59 9.21 21.82
C GLN A 35 -15.88 9.56 23.13
N LYS A 36 -15.19 8.59 23.74
CA LYS A 36 -14.44 8.82 24.98
C LYS A 36 -13.41 9.94 24.87
N LEU A 37 -12.81 10.09 23.69
CA LEU A 37 -12.02 11.24 23.30
C LEU A 37 -12.50 11.71 21.92
N SER A 38 -12.84 12.99 21.78
CA SER A 38 -13.16 13.62 20.51
C SER A 38 -12.29 14.86 20.33
N VAL A 39 -11.58 14.93 19.21
CA VAL A 39 -10.75 16.07 18.83
C VAL A 39 -11.34 16.67 17.57
N ASP A 40 -11.85 17.90 17.66
CA ASP A 40 -12.28 18.66 16.49
C ASP A 40 -11.07 19.44 15.95
N GLY A 41 -10.30 18.77 15.11
CA GLY A 41 -9.04 19.28 14.57
C GLY A 41 -8.02 18.17 14.27
N THR A 42 -6.74 18.56 14.24
CA THR A 42 -5.64 17.61 14.01
C THR A 42 -5.22 16.94 15.31
N PHE A 43 -5.12 15.62 15.31
CA PHE A 43 -4.54 14.83 16.39
C PHE A 43 -3.11 14.41 16.03
N SER A 44 -2.14 14.69 16.91
CA SER A 44 -0.73 14.34 16.72
C SER A 44 -0.19 13.62 17.95
N VAL A 45 0.58 12.56 17.72
CA VAL A 45 1.29 11.80 18.76
C VAL A 45 2.78 11.85 18.42
N SER A 46 3.59 12.38 19.33
CA SER A 46 5.03 12.58 19.12
C SER A 46 5.88 11.32 19.30
N ALA A 47 5.29 10.25 19.81
CA ALA A 47 5.92 8.96 20.03
C ALA A 47 5.02 7.84 19.48
N THR A 48 4.93 6.71 20.18
CA THR A 48 4.14 5.56 19.74
C THR A 48 2.66 5.72 20.12
N SER A 49 1.77 5.45 19.16
CA SER A 49 0.35 5.19 19.43
C SER A 49 0.10 3.68 19.37
N THR A 50 -0.47 3.10 20.43
CA THR A 50 -0.79 1.67 20.51
C THR A 50 -2.29 1.47 20.56
N PHE A 51 -2.82 0.66 19.66
CA PHE A 51 -4.24 0.28 19.63
C PHE A 51 -4.38 -1.19 20.03
N GLN A 52 -5.13 -1.46 21.09
CA GLN A 52 -5.39 -2.84 21.55
C GLN A 52 -6.47 -3.55 20.70
N GLY A 53 -7.21 -2.79 19.90
CA GLY A 53 -8.26 -3.29 19.02
C GLY A 53 -8.16 -2.70 17.62
N ASN A 54 -9.21 -2.91 16.83
CA ASN A 54 -9.28 -2.48 15.44
C ASN A 54 -9.24 -0.95 15.29
N VAL A 55 -8.53 -0.46 14.27
CA VAL A 55 -8.47 0.96 13.91
C VAL A 55 -9.39 1.23 12.71
N GLY A 56 -10.37 2.10 12.89
CA GLY A 56 -11.27 2.56 11.83
C GLY A 56 -10.94 3.98 11.38
N ILE A 57 -10.83 4.20 10.07
CA ILE A 57 -10.76 5.54 9.45
C ILE A 57 -12.02 5.72 8.61
N MET A 58 -12.82 6.74 8.95
CA MET A 58 -14.15 6.98 8.35
C MET A 58 -15.16 5.84 8.59
N THR A 59 -14.97 5.05 9.66
CA THR A 59 -15.92 4.03 10.14
C THR A 59 -15.90 3.99 11.67
N THR A 60 -17.04 3.67 12.29
CA THR A 60 -17.17 3.51 13.75
C THR A 60 -17.17 2.06 14.20
N ASN A 61 -17.22 1.11 13.27
CA ASN A 61 -17.31 -0.32 13.59
C ASN A 61 -16.39 -1.15 12.66
N PRO A 62 -15.06 -0.97 12.77
CA PRO A 62 -14.10 -1.69 11.92
C PRO A 62 -14.17 -3.21 12.16
N SER A 63 -14.34 -3.96 11.08
CA SER A 63 -14.44 -5.43 11.03
C SER A 63 -13.08 -6.13 10.92
N ALA A 64 -12.03 -5.38 10.61
CA ALA A 64 -10.64 -5.82 10.52
C ALA A 64 -9.72 -4.97 11.40
N ALA A 65 -8.52 -5.47 11.69
CA ALA A 65 -7.52 -4.78 12.52
C ALA A 65 -7.23 -3.34 12.06
N LEU A 66 -7.24 -3.09 10.75
CA LEU A 66 -7.24 -1.75 10.16
C LEU A 66 -8.26 -1.71 9.03
N GLU A 67 -9.23 -0.81 9.13
CA GLU A 67 -10.25 -0.59 8.11
C GLU A 67 -10.32 0.91 7.75
N VAL A 68 -10.15 1.22 6.47
CA VAL A 68 -10.24 2.57 5.94
C VAL A 68 -11.36 2.61 4.91
N VAL A 69 -12.44 3.32 5.22
CA VAL A 69 -13.50 3.61 4.25
C VAL A 69 -13.07 4.83 3.45
N GLY A 70 -12.39 4.60 2.33
CA GLY A 70 -11.89 5.68 1.47
C GLY A 70 -10.59 5.30 0.76
N LYS A 71 -9.99 6.28 0.07
CA LYS A 71 -8.68 6.10 -0.59
C LYS A 71 -7.56 6.17 0.45
N ILE A 72 -6.69 5.17 0.45
CA ILE A 72 -5.47 5.16 1.25
C ILE A 72 -4.34 5.75 0.38
N LYS A 73 -3.69 6.81 0.85
CA LYS A 73 -2.40 7.27 0.32
C LYS A 73 -1.30 6.78 1.25
N ALA A 74 -0.81 5.58 1.01
CA ALA A 74 0.34 5.05 1.72
C ALA A 74 1.61 5.50 1.00
N THR A 75 2.57 6.04 1.76
CA THR A 75 3.93 6.27 1.24
C THR A 75 4.76 5.05 1.64
N ASN A 76 5.45 4.46 0.68
CA ASN A 76 6.48 3.43 0.92
C ASN A 76 5.94 2.07 1.41
N THR A 77 4.64 1.80 1.25
CA THR A 77 4.00 0.54 1.67
C THR A 77 3.79 -0.45 0.52
N PHE A 78 3.71 0.02 -0.73
CA PHE A 78 3.64 -0.81 -1.94
C PHE A 78 4.45 -0.15 -3.06
N GLY A 79 5.20 -0.94 -3.83
CA GLY A 79 5.86 -0.47 -5.05
C GLY A 79 4.85 0.14 -6.01
N THR A 80 5.17 1.31 -6.56
CA THR A 80 4.34 2.01 -7.55
C THR A 80 4.81 1.63 -8.95
N TRP A 81 3.88 1.31 -9.86
CA TRP A 81 4.23 1.04 -11.25
C TRP A 81 4.78 2.32 -11.90
N VAL A 82 5.97 2.22 -12.49
CA VAL A 82 6.66 3.33 -13.17
C VAL A 82 6.69 3.16 -14.69
N GLY A 83 6.36 1.97 -15.19
CA GLY A 83 6.34 1.66 -16.61
C GLY A 83 6.65 0.20 -16.90
N ASN A 84 6.73 -0.14 -18.17
CA ASN A 84 7.15 -1.46 -18.63
C ASN A 84 8.53 -1.34 -19.30
N THR A 85 9.34 -2.40 -19.30
CA THR A 85 10.58 -2.42 -20.07
C THR A 85 10.29 -2.14 -21.55
N ALA A 86 11.15 -1.36 -22.21
CA ALA A 86 10.96 -1.01 -23.62
C ALA A 86 11.06 -2.22 -24.56
N SER A 87 11.77 -3.27 -24.15
CA SER A 87 11.90 -4.53 -24.89
C SER A 87 11.13 -5.65 -24.21
N SER A 88 10.77 -6.64 -25.02
CA SER A 88 10.20 -7.91 -24.56
C SER A 88 11.28 -8.95 -24.34
N TYR A 89 11.07 -9.80 -23.35
CA TYR A 89 12.00 -10.84 -22.94
C TYR A 89 11.27 -12.14 -22.64
N ASP A 90 11.95 -13.27 -22.84
CA ASP A 90 11.47 -14.56 -22.34
C ASP A 90 11.75 -14.73 -20.83
N GLY A 91 11.30 -15.84 -20.26
CA GLY A 91 11.43 -16.18 -18.85
C GLY A 91 12.85 -16.47 -18.35
N ASN A 92 13.89 -16.53 -19.20
CA ASN A 92 15.26 -16.82 -18.76
C ASN A 92 16.14 -15.56 -18.78
N ARG A 93 16.12 -14.80 -17.68
CA ARG A 93 16.90 -13.58 -17.48
C ARG A 93 18.16 -13.76 -16.65
N GLY A 94 18.41 -14.96 -16.13
CA GLY A 94 19.58 -15.25 -15.29
C GLY A 94 19.32 -15.10 -13.79
N GLY A 95 18.06 -14.90 -13.37
CA GLY A 95 17.66 -14.70 -11.96
C GLY A 95 16.83 -13.43 -11.74
N TYR A 96 16.29 -13.29 -10.53
CA TYR A 96 15.58 -12.08 -10.09
C TYR A 96 16.44 -10.82 -10.22
N ASP A 97 17.66 -10.81 -9.71
CA ASP A 97 18.55 -9.62 -9.78
C ASP A 97 18.78 -9.13 -11.22
N ALA A 98 18.91 -10.07 -12.16
CA ALA A 98 19.10 -9.75 -13.56
C ALA A 98 17.81 -9.24 -14.22
N ALA A 99 16.65 -9.79 -13.85
CA ALA A 99 15.35 -9.28 -14.27
C ALA A 99 15.09 -7.87 -13.70
N ASP A 100 15.39 -7.65 -12.41
CA ASP A 100 15.29 -6.35 -11.74
C ASP A 100 16.22 -5.33 -12.38
N ALA A 101 17.43 -5.73 -12.78
CA ALA A 101 18.36 -4.87 -13.50
C ALA A 101 17.79 -4.39 -14.85
N LEU A 102 16.94 -5.17 -15.53
CA LEU A 102 16.24 -4.71 -16.73
C LEU A 102 15.32 -3.54 -16.40
N CYS A 103 14.55 -3.65 -15.32
CA CYS A 103 13.70 -2.56 -14.86
C CYS A 103 14.53 -1.35 -14.43
N ALA A 104 15.56 -1.55 -13.60
CA ALA A 104 16.46 -0.49 -13.16
C ALA A 104 17.12 0.27 -14.33
N SER A 105 17.40 -0.41 -15.44
CA SER A 105 17.96 0.21 -16.65
C SER A 105 16.97 1.08 -17.42
N ASN A 106 15.67 0.75 -17.38
CA ASN A 106 14.60 1.53 -18.01
C ASN A 106 14.11 2.66 -17.08
N TYR A 107 14.05 2.40 -15.79
CA TYR A 107 13.60 3.32 -14.75
C TYR A 107 14.51 3.22 -13.53
N ALA A 108 15.32 4.24 -13.29
CA ALA A 108 16.29 4.25 -12.20
C ALA A 108 15.63 3.99 -10.83
N GLY A 109 16.22 3.04 -10.08
CA GLY A 109 15.73 2.62 -8.76
C GLY A 109 14.47 1.75 -8.79
N SER A 110 14.10 1.19 -9.94
CA SER A 110 12.98 0.25 -10.06
C SER A 110 13.44 -1.20 -10.07
N HIS A 111 12.49 -2.10 -9.85
CA HIS A 111 12.61 -3.56 -9.88
C HIS A 111 11.41 -4.16 -10.63
N VAL A 112 11.42 -5.46 -10.92
CA VAL A 112 10.25 -6.13 -11.51
C VAL A 112 9.11 -6.12 -10.48
N CYS A 113 7.97 -5.56 -10.86
CA CYS A 113 6.78 -5.55 -10.01
C CYS A 113 6.42 -6.97 -9.56
N SER A 114 6.15 -7.13 -8.28
CA SER A 114 5.37 -8.26 -7.81
C SER A 114 3.91 -8.14 -8.26
N SER A 115 3.19 -9.26 -8.27
CA SER A 115 1.75 -9.32 -8.52
C SER A 115 0.97 -8.35 -7.61
N ALA A 116 1.36 -8.25 -6.33
CA ALA A 116 0.78 -7.33 -5.37
C ALA A 116 1.08 -5.86 -5.72
N GLU A 117 2.35 -5.52 -5.95
CA GLU A 117 2.73 -4.14 -6.34
C GLU A 117 2.04 -3.70 -7.63
N PHE A 118 1.93 -4.60 -8.60
CA PHE A 118 1.24 -4.29 -9.84
C PHE A 118 -0.27 -4.10 -9.60
N THR A 119 -0.90 -4.96 -8.79
CA THR A 119 -2.33 -4.87 -8.46
C THR A 119 -2.69 -3.53 -7.81
N PHE A 120 -1.88 -3.08 -6.85
CA PHE A 120 -2.15 -1.86 -6.08
C PHE A 120 -1.54 -0.59 -6.66
N GLY A 121 -0.44 -0.72 -7.42
CA GLY A 121 0.35 0.37 -7.95
C GLY A 121 0.08 0.74 -9.41
N LYS A 122 -0.66 -0.09 -10.17
CA LYS A 122 -1.01 0.23 -11.57
C LYS A 122 -2.00 1.40 -11.64
N PRO A 123 -1.90 2.28 -12.65
CA PRO A 123 -2.84 3.36 -12.80
C PRO A 123 -4.22 2.83 -13.21
N THR A 124 -5.28 3.54 -12.80
CA THR A 124 -6.68 3.13 -13.01
C THR A 124 -7.16 3.33 -14.45
N ASN A 125 -6.34 3.91 -15.33
CA ASN A 125 -6.62 3.93 -16.76
C ASN A 125 -6.38 2.52 -17.31
N SER A 126 -7.48 1.88 -17.68
CA SER A 126 -7.52 0.52 -18.21
C SER A 126 -6.83 0.43 -19.57
N ILE A 127 -5.50 0.34 -19.57
CA ILE A 127 -4.72 -0.09 -20.72
C ILE A 127 -4.36 -1.57 -20.58
N TRP A 128 -4.25 -2.26 -21.71
CA TRP A 128 -3.69 -3.61 -21.76
C TRP A 128 -2.18 -3.49 -21.54
N TYR A 129 -1.68 -4.07 -20.44
CA TYR A 129 -0.28 -3.92 -20.04
C TYR A 129 0.60 -5.05 -20.60
N ASN A 130 0.01 -6.20 -20.92
CA ASN A 130 0.66 -7.41 -21.47
C ASN A 130 2.11 -7.59 -20.98
N THR A 131 2.29 -7.89 -19.70
CA THR A 131 3.61 -7.78 -19.06
C THR A 131 3.86 -8.89 -18.05
N TYR A 132 5.13 -9.30 -17.92
CA TYR A 132 5.57 -10.16 -16.84
C TYR A 132 5.62 -9.39 -15.51
N VAL A 133 5.11 -10.04 -14.47
CA VAL A 133 5.23 -9.63 -13.06
C VAL A 133 5.78 -10.82 -12.28
N SER A 134 6.43 -10.60 -11.15
CA SER A 134 6.83 -11.70 -10.26
C SER A 134 5.65 -12.09 -9.36
N ALA A 135 5.33 -13.38 -9.22
CA ALA A 135 4.25 -13.84 -8.35
C ALA A 135 4.43 -13.35 -6.91
N TYR A 136 5.68 -13.28 -6.44
CA TYR A 136 6.07 -12.77 -5.15
C TYR A 136 7.26 -11.83 -5.30
N GLY A 137 7.33 -10.80 -4.46
CA GLY A 137 8.42 -9.81 -4.52
C GLY A 137 9.82 -10.43 -4.38
N PRO A 138 10.87 -9.68 -4.76
CA PRO A 138 12.25 -10.17 -4.70
C PRO A 138 12.70 -10.49 -3.25
N PRO A 139 13.81 -11.23 -3.10
CA PRO A 139 13.87 -12.65 -2.81
C PRO A 139 13.68 -12.96 -1.31
N SER A 140 12.48 -13.33 -0.87
CA SER A 140 12.31 -13.96 0.45
C SER A 140 11.12 -14.93 0.59
N SER A 141 10.46 -15.34 -0.49
CA SER A 141 9.35 -16.29 -0.43
C SER A 141 9.39 -17.30 -1.58
N PRO A 142 9.24 -18.61 -1.32
CA PRO A 142 9.39 -19.63 -2.34
C PRO A 142 8.12 -19.78 -3.19
N ALA A 143 8.12 -19.20 -4.38
CA ALA A 143 7.19 -19.53 -5.47
C ALA A 143 7.90 -19.52 -6.83
N TRP A 144 9.02 -20.24 -6.88
CA TRP A 144 9.88 -20.35 -8.05
C TRP A 144 9.12 -20.83 -9.30
N ILE A 145 8.11 -21.68 -9.15
CA ILE A 145 7.45 -22.35 -10.28
C ILE A 145 6.74 -21.36 -11.19
N SER A 146 6.03 -20.38 -10.62
CA SER A 146 5.20 -19.42 -11.36
C SER A 146 5.99 -18.24 -11.93
N ASP A 147 7.30 -18.16 -11.68
CA ASP A 147 8.18 -17.11 -12.21
C ASP A 147 9.25 -17.73 -13.09
N CYS A 148 8.91 -18.73 -13.91
CA CYS A 148 9.90 -19.36 -14.78
C CYS A 148 11.12 -19.92 -14.05
N TYR A 149 10.91 -20.52 -12.86
CA TYR A 149 11.96 -20.97 -11.94
C TYR A 149 12.90 -19.84 -11.50
N GLY A 150 12.30 -18.70 -11.13
CA GLY A 150 13.03 -17.50 -10.68
C GLY A 150 13.75 -16.78 -11.81
N TRP A 151 13.08 -16.67 -12.96
CA TRP A 151 13.56 -16.08 -14.20
C TRP A 151 14.83 -16.77 -14.75
N ARG A 152 14.88 -18.10 -14.67
CA ARG A 152 16.03 -18.92 -15.10
C ARG A 152 15.70 -19.92 -16.20
N ARG A 153 14.44 -20.01 -16.64
CA ARG A 153 14.00 -20.96 -17.67
C ARG A 153 13.07 -20.29 -18.66
N ASN A 154 13.10 -20.74 -19.91
CA ASN A 154 12.27 -20.23 -21.00
C ASN A 154 11.58 -21.37 -21.75
N ASP A 155 11.18 -22.41 -21.02
CA ASP A 155 10.52 -23.59 -21.58
C ASP A 155 9.02 -23.31 -21.83
N SER A 156 8.45 -23.87 -22.89
CA SER A 156 7.01 -23.78 -23.16
C SER A 156 6.14 -24.52 -22.15
N SER A 157 6.71 -25.52 -21.45
CA SER A 157 6.04 -26.34 -20.43
C SER A 157 6.03 -25.72 -19.02
N ILE A 158 6.65 -24.56 -18.85
CA ILE A 158 6.76 -23.85 -17.59
C ILE A 158 6.04 -22.52 -17.73
N GLU A 159 5.38 -22.10 -16.66
CA GLU A 159 4.60 -20.88 -16.62
C GLU A 159 5.31 -19.77 -15.83
N GLY A 160 5.25 -18.57 -16.39
CA GLY A 160 5.57 -17.30 -15.76
C GLY A 160 4.30 -16.54 -15.42
N THR A 161 4.39 -15.62 -14.47
CA THR A 161 3.25 -14.83 -14.01
C THR A 161 3.11 -13.60 -14.90
N TYR A 162 1.91 -13.45 -15.46
CA TYR A 162 1.63 -12.44 -16.47
C TYR A 162 0.38 -11.65 -16.13
N TRP A 163 0.40 -10.36 -16.49
CA TRP A 163 -0.75 -9.48 -16.34
C TRP A 163 -1.17 -8.92 -17.71
N ASP A 164 -2.40 -9.23 -18.13
CA ASP A 164 -2.98 -8.75 -19.40
C ASP A 164 -3.47 -7.29 -19.30
N GLY A 165 -3.88 -6.86 -18.11
CA GLY A 165 -4.37 -5.53 -17.79
C GLY A 165 -5.77 -5.51 -17.20
N GLY A 166 -6.39 -6.68 -17.04
CA GLY A 166 -7.64 -6.84 -16.33
C GLY A 166 -7.55 -6.44 -14.86
N LEU A 167 -8.73 -6.27 -14.25
CA LEU A 167 -8.90 -6.13 -12.80
C LEU A 167 -8.79 -7.48 -12.06
N GLN A 168 -8.71 -8.58 -12.79
CA GLN A 168 -8.58 -9.93 -12.27
C GLN A 168 -7.12 -10.35 -12.20
N SER A 169 -6.83 -11.17 -11.20
CA SER A 169 -5.55 -11.80 -10.84
C SER A 169 -4.66 -12.18 -12.03
N PRO A 170 -3.33 -12.28 -11.81
CA PRO A 170 -2.41 -12.59 -12.90
C PRO A 170 -2.70 -13.97 -13.50
N TRP A 171 -2.45 -14.10 -14.79
CA TRP A 171 -2.61 -15.33 -15.56
C TRP A 171 -1.26 -16.00 -15.80
N PRO A 172 -1.24 -17.32 -16.03
CA PRO A 172 -0.05 -17.99 -16.51
C PRO A 172 0.27 -17.64 -17.97
N GLN A 173 1.55 -17.52 -18.28
CA GLN A 173 2.10 -17.47 -19.65
C GLN A 173 3.27 -18.44 -19.76
N SER A 174 3.38 -19.16 -20.88
CA SER A 174 4.56 -19.98 -21.13
C SER A 174 5.84 -19.14 -21.09
N CYS A 175 6.89 -19.65 -20.46
CA CYS A 175 8.15 -18.92 -20.26
C CYS A 175 8.97 -18.71 -21.54
N ASN A 176 8.61 -19.34 -22.65
CA ASN A 176 9.19 -19.07 -23.97
C ASN A 176 8.57 -17.84 -24.66
N GLY A 177 7.45 -17.31 -24.13
CA GLY A 177 6.80 -16.11 -24.65
C GLY A 177 7.63 -14.87 -24.35
N ALA A 178 7.73 -13.95 -25.32
CA ALA A 178 8.46 -12.70 -25.14
C ALA A 178 7.50 -11.57 -24.74
N LEU A 179 7.63 -11.07 -23.50
CA LEU A 179 6.81 -9.98 -22.96
C LEU A 179 7.69 -8.95 -22.24
N PRO A 180 7.29 -7.67 -22.18
CA PRO A 180 7.97 -6.69 -21.35
C PRO A 180 7.78 -7.02 -19.86
N PHE A 181 8.71 -6.62 -18.99
CA PHE A 181 8.55 -6.67 -17.54
C PHE A 181 7.89 -5.40 -17.01
N ALA A 182 6.98 -5.55 -16.06
CA ALA A 182 6.41 -4.43 -15.35
C ALA A 182 7.41 -3.95 -14.32
N CYS A 183 7.68 -2.65 -14.30
CA CYS A 183 8.67 -2.06 -13.42
C CYS A 183 7.97 -1.26 -12.32
N CYS A 184 8.30 -1.58 -11.08
CA CYS A 184 7.79 -0.92 -9.89
C CYS A 184 8.94 -0.25 -9.15
N ARG A 185 8.63 0.83 -8.44
CA ARG A 185 9.57 1.49 -7.55
C ARG A 185 8.96 1.62 -6.17
N ASN A 186 9.70 1.18 -5.16
CA ASN A 186 9.43 1.53 -3.78
C ASN A 186 9.71 3.02 -3.63
N ASN A 187 8.68 3.80 -3.30
CA ASN A 187 8.88 5.19 -2.88
C ASN A 187 9.52 5.24 -1.49
#